data_AF-A0A842VX34-F1
#
_entry.id   AF-A0A842VX34-F1
#
_cell.length_a   1.000
_cell.length_b   1.000
_cell.length_c   1.000
_cell.angle_alpha   90.00
_cell.angle_beta   90.00
_cell.angle_gamma   90.00
#
_symmetry.space_group_name_H-M   'P 1'
#
loop_
_entity.id
_entity.type
_entity.pdbx_description
1 polymer ?
#
loop_
_entity_poly.entity_id
_entity_poly.type
_entity_poly.pdbx_seq_one_letter_code
_entity_poly.pdbx_strand_id
1 'polypeptide(L)'
;MRCPKCGNDVSKDDYVCVYCEARLREERIESIKLFRRIDEKWTKPLSKFRRMLLVIANPSRAFWDITHYREKVGGGLVYLVWCLSFGLIGSSIYAHVDLSPTVGTGSVYAGLIAFGINFLQSMSMFMLFFLFGLIYYGLFIWLGNKLFKWGANYSINLSDQLKLRYGEGKTEDEVEEDTEKTRAQLEAEGEYVMELPEYLTSQESKTGSIMRYAYIPYILSLLISALVLLIALPTVGPSNLEPLWESRIWGIIDWIQVIFLIGWVPITMSIALRDIANASTMKVYISCLTVSIIIAFFVYFLRPTLMMQYIT
;
A
#
# COMPACT_ATOMS: atom_id res chain seq x y z
N MET A 1 -15.50 -9.92 -18.84
CA MET A 1 -14.17 -10.38 -18.37
C MET A 1 -13.07 -9.73 -19.20
N ARG A 2 -11.94 -9.39 -18.60
CA ARG A 2 -10.80 -8.75 -19.31
C ARG A 2 -9.84 -9.81 -19.87
N CYS A 3 -9.53 -9.80 -21.17
CA CYS A 3 -8.55 -10.74 -21.78
C CYS A 3 -7.22 -10.58 -21.08
N PRO A 4 -6.65 -11.58 -20.38
CA PRO A 4 -5.38 -11.45 -19.66
C PRO A 4 -4.21 -11.06 -20.58
N LYS A 5 -4.30 -11.42 -21.86
CA LYS A 5 -3.30 -11.12 -22.89
C LYS A 5 -3.35 -9.66 -23.39
N CYS A 6 -4.45 -9.19 -23.98
CA CYS A 6 -4.53 -7.83 -24.56
C CYS A 6 -5.16 -6.77 -23.67
N GLY A 7 -5.78 -7.15 -22.54
CA GLY A 7 -6.43 -6.18 -21.64
C GLY A 7 -7.76 -5.61 -22.12
N ASN A 8 -8.29 -6.07 -23.27
CA ASN A 8 -9.63 -5.68 -23.71
C ASN A 8 -10.71 -6.31 -22.86
N ASP A 9 -11.81 -5.58 -22.70
CA ASP A 9 -13.01 -6.07 -22.03
C ASP A 9 -13.82 -6.91 -23.02
N VAL A 10 -14.08 -8.16 -22.63
CA VAL A 10 -14.77 -9.20 -23.42
C VAL A 10 -16.05 -9.61 -22.68
N SER A 11 -17.07 -10.11 -23.39
CA SER A 11 -18.28 -10.64 -22.74
C SER A 11 -17.91 -11.79 -21.80
N LYS A 12 -18.70 -11.99 -20.74
CA LYS A 12 -18.51 -13.13 -19.82
C LYS A 12 -18.81 -14.47 -20.48
N ASP A 13 -19.64 -14.46 -21.50
CA ASP A 13 -20.06 -15.67 -22.22
C ASP A 13 -19.01 -16.11 -23.27
N ASP A 14 -18.01 -15.27 -23.53
CA ASP A 14 -16.95 -15.55 -24.48
C ASP A 14 -15.81 -16.32 -23.81
N TYR A 15 -15.52 -17.53 -24.32
CA TYR A 15 -14.37 -18.35 -23.86
C TYR A 15 -13.07 -18.00 -24.58
N VAL A 16 -13.14 -17.15 -25.60
CA VAL A 16 -12.02 -16.72 -26.42
C VAL A 16 -12.17 -15.21 -26.65
N CYS A 17 -11.10 -14.47 -26.46
CA CYS A 17 -11.15 -13.04 -26.73
C CYS A 17 -11.21 -12.77 -28.23
N VAL A 18 -12.19 -11.97 -28.64
CA VAL A 18 -12.41 -11.57 -30.04
C VAL A 18 -11.22 -10.82 -30.65
N TYR A 19 -10.37 -10.18 -29.84
CA TYR A 19 -9.23 -9.40 -30.31
C TYR A 19 -7.91 -10.17 -30.29
N CYS A 20 -7.66 -10.92 -29.20
CA CYS A 20 -6.35 -11.52 -28.90
C CYS A 20 -6.33 -13.04 -29.15
N GLU A 21 -7.49 -13.63 -29.45
CA GLU A 21 -7.78 -15.07 -29.52
C GLU A 21 -7.32 -15.89 -28.31
N ALA A 22 -6.95 -15.25 -27.20
CA ALA A 22 -6.58 -15.95 -25.98
C ALA A 22 -7.80 -16.66 -25.41
N ARG A 23 -7.58 -17.89 -24.95
CA ARG A 23 -8.55 -18.58 -24.12
C ARG A 23 -8.72 -17.83 -22.81
N LEU A 24 -9.97 -17.51 -22.54
CA LEU A 24 -10.42 -16.79 -21.38
C LEU A 24 -10.75 -17.82 -20.30
N ARG A 25 -10.03 -17.77 -19.18
CA ARG A 25 -10.24 -18.67 -18.05
C ARG A 25 -10.30 -17.87 -16.75
N GLU A 26 -11.40 -18.01 -16.02
CA GLU A 26 -11.52 -17.47 -14.67
C GLU A 26 -10.68 -18.34 -13.71
N GLU A 27 -9.79 -17.72 -12.95
CA GLU A 27 -9.00 -18.42 -11.95
C GLU A 27 -9.86 -18.76 -10.72
N ARG A 28 -9.60 -19.90 -10.06
CA ARG A 28 -10.35 -20.29 -8.85
C ARG A 28 -10.30 -19.21 -7.77
N ILE A 29 -9.19 -18.50 -7.62
CA ILE A 29 -9.05 -17.41 -6.63
C ILE A 29 -9.95 -16.21 -6.96
N GLU A 30 -10.29 -15.97 -8.23
CA GLU A 30 -11.16 -14.87 -8.66
C GLU A 30 -12.64 -15.10 -8.32
N SER A 31 -13.01 -16.32 -7.93
CA SER A 31 -14.33 -16.62 -7.34
C SER A 31 -14.54 -15.94 -5.98
N ILE A 32 -13.46 -15.61 -5.27
CA ILE A 32 -13.49 -14.90 -4.00
C ILE A 32 -13.81 -13.43 -4.28
N LYS A 33 -14.80 -12.88 -3.56
CA LYS A 33 -15.29 -11.50 -3.74
C LYS A 33 -14.19 -10.44 -3.74
N LEU A 34 -13.13 -10.62 -2.94
CA LEU A 34 -12.00 -9.70 -2.84
C LEU A 34 -11.11 -9.67 -4.09
N PHE A 35 -11.01 -10.79 -4.82
CA PHE A 35 -10.18 -10.93 -6.01
C PHE A 35 -10.98 -10.90 -7.31
N ARG A 36 -12.31 -10.84 -7.23
CA ARG A 36 -13.16 -10.82 -8.42
C ARG A 36 -12.81 -9.66 -9.34
N ARG A 37 -12.67 -9.92 -10.64
CA ARG A 37 -12.49 -8.88 -11.66
C ARG A 37 -13.81 -8.11 -11.85
N ILE A 38 -13.70 -6.81 -12.08
CA ILE A 38 -14.86 -5.95 -12.33
C ILE A 38 -15.07 -5.84 -13.83
N ASP A 39 -16.26 -6.24 -14.27
CA ASP A 39 -16.67 -6.28 -15.68
C ASP A 39 -17.68 -5.18 -16.04
N GLU A 40 -17.74 -4.11 -15.25
CA GLU A 40 -18.62 -2.98 -15.49
C GLU A 40 -17.99 -2.03 -16.52
N LYS A 41 -18.80 -1.30 -17.30
CA LYS A 41 -18.28 -0.22 -18.16
C LYS A 41 -17.73 0.91 -17.27
N TRP A 42 -16.49 1.35 -17.55
CA TRP A 42 -15.93 2.50 -16.86
C TRP A 42 -16.69 3.78 -17.21
N THR A 43 -17.12 4.52 -16.18
CA THR A 43 -17.98 5.71 -16.34
C THR A 43 -17.29 6.96 -15.83
N LYS A 44 -17.19 7.12 -14.50
CA LYS A 44 -16.65 8.33 -13.87
C LYS A 44 -15.69 7.96 -12.74
N PRO A 45 -14.52 8.61 -12.66
CA PRO A 45 -13.58 8.38 -11.58
C PRO A 45 -14.15 8.78 -10.23
N LEU A 46 -13.87 7.97 -9.21
CA LEU A 46 -14.23 8.31 -7.82
C LEU A 46 -13.38 9.45 -7.29
N SER A 47 -13.82 10.13 -6.21
CA SER A 47 -12.98 11.13 -5.54
C SER A 47 -11.81 10.47 -4.80
N LYS A 48 -10.71 11.21 -4.59
CA LYS A 48 -9.48 10.67 -3.99
C LYS A 48 -9.73 9.95 -2.66
N PHE A 49 -10.49 10.56 -1.73
CA PHE A 49 -10.82 9.95 -0.44
C PHE A 49 -11.75 8.74 -0.57
N ARG A 50 -12.75 8.79 -1.47
CA ARG A 50 -13.64 7.64 -1.71
C ARG A 50 -12.87 6.44 -2.25
N ARG A 51 -11.87 6.65 -3.12
CA ARG A 51 -10.98 5.58 -3.57
C ARG A 51 -10.23 4.95 -2.40
N MET A 52 -9.68 5.76 -1.50
CA MET A 52 -8.95 5.23 -0.34
C MET A 52 -9.82 4.35 0.54
N LEU A 53 -11.02 4.83 0.90
CA LEU A 53 -11.98 4.03 1.67
C LEU A 53 -12.40 2.77 0.91
N LEU A 54 -12.54 2.86 -0.41
CA LEU A 54 -12.88 1.72 -1.24
C LEU A 54 -11.74 0.70 -1.31
N VAL A 55 -10.46 1.08 -1.20
CA VAL A 55 -9.35 0.09 -1.10
C VAL A 55 -9.53 -0.82 0.11
N ILE A 56 -10.07 -0.30 1.21
CA ILE A 56 -10.34 -1.08 2.42
C ILE A 56 -11.62 -1.93 2.23
N ALA A 57 -12.69 -1.34 1.70
CA ALA A 57 -13.99 -2.02 1.63
C ALA A 57 -14.16 -2.98 0.43
N ASN A 58 -13.61 -2.62 -0.74
CA ASN A 58 -13.68 -3.39 -1.98
C ASN A 58 -12.46 -3.10 -2.88
N PRO A 59 -11.31 -3.74 -2.60
CA PRO A 59 -10.06 -3.42 -3.28
C PRO A 59 -10.10 -3.65 -4.79
N SER A 60 -10.73 -4.73 -5.26
CA SER A 60 -10.92 -4.97 -6.70
C SER A 60 -11.54 -3.77 -7.43
N ARG A 61 -12.63 -3.21 -6.87
CA ARG A 61 -13.28 -2.06 -7.50
C ARG A 61 -12.45 -0.79 -7.41
N ALA A 62 -11.73 -0.60 -6.30
CA ALA A 62 -10.84 0.54 -6.15
C ALA A 62 -9.68 0.51 -7.14
N PHE A 63 -8.99 -0.63 -7.29
CA PHE A 63 -7.88 -0.75 -8.22
C PHE A 63 -8.31 -0.75 -9.68
N TRP A 64 -9.50 -1.27 -9.98
CA TRP A 64 -10.12 -1.07 -11.28
C TRP A 64 -10.32 0.43 -11.59
N ASP A 65 -10.87 1.24 -10.68
CA ASP A 65 -10.99 2.70 -10.90
C ASP A 65 -9.63 3.40 -11.02
N ILE A 66 -8.68 3.04 -10.15
CA ILE A 66 -7.34 3.64 -10.11
C ILE A 66 -6.55 3.34 -11.38
N THR A 67 -6.63 2.12 -11.91
CA THR A 67 -5.92 1.73 -13.14
C THR A 67 -6.49 2.43 -14.38
N HIS A 68 -7.81 2.62 -14.46
CA HIS A 68 -8.45 3.36 -15.55
C HIS A 68 -8.17 4.87 -15.46
N TYR A 69 -8.13 5.44 -14.26
CA TYR A 69 -7.84 6.87 -14.07
C TYR A 69 -6.35 7.19 -13.84
N ARG A 70 -5.45 6.27 -14.24
CA ARG A 70 -4.02 6.27 -13.87
C ARG A 70 -3.29 7.59 -14.14
N GLU A 71 -3.58 8.27 -15.25
CA GLU A 71 -2.91 9.52 -15.64
C GLU A 71 -2.99 10.61 -14.55
N LYS A 72 -4.10 10.63 -13.79
CA LYS A 72 -4.35 11.62 -12.74
C LYS A 72 -4.23 11.01 -11.33
N VAL A 73 -3.77 9.77 -11.21
CA VAL A 73 -3.52 9.13 -9.92
C VAL A 73 -2.19 9.63 -9.36
N GLY A 74 -2.30 10.52 -8.37
CA GLY A 74 -1.18 10.88 -7.51
C GLY A 74 -1.15 10.01 -6.26
N GLY A 75 0.04 9.53 -5.88
CA GLY A 75 0.27 8.81 -4.63
C GLY A 75 0.64 9.70 -3.44
N GLY A 76 0.76 11.02 -3.64
CA GLY A 76 1.19 11.96 -2.59
C GLY A 76 0.19 12.07 -1.42
N LEU A 77 -1.12 12.04 -1.70
CA LEU A 77 -2.14 12.13 -0.67
C LEU A 77 -2.12 10.91 0.27
N VAL A 78 -1.97 9.70 -0.27
CA VAL A 78 -1.87 8.46 0.53
C VAL A 78 -0.67 8.54 1.47
N TYR A 79 0.48 8.96 0.94
CA TYR A 79 1.69 9.16 1.71
C TYR A 79 1.53 10.23 2.81
N LEU A 80 0.87 11.35 2.51
CA LEU A 80 0.61 12.40 3.50
C LEU A 80 -0.31 11.90 4.63
N VAL A 81 -1.39 11.18 4.31
CA VAL A 81 -2.28 10.59 5.32
C VAL A 81 -1.53 9.58 6.19
N TRP A 82 -0.60 8.83 5.60
CA TRP A 82 0.27 7.92 6.33
C TRP A 82 1.14 8.65 7.36
N CYS A 83 1.78 9.75 6.96
CA CYS A 83 2.60 10.57 7.84
C CYS A 83 1.77 11.27 8.93
N LEU A 84 0.57 11.76 8.59
CA LEU A 84 -0.37 12.31 9.57
C LEU A 84 -0.75 11.27 10.63
N SER A 85 -1.02 10.03 10.21
CA SER A 85 -1.35 8.94 11.12
C SER A 85 -0.23 8.63 12.10
N PHE A 86 1.02 8.79 11.66
CA PHE A 86 2.19 8.63 12.53
C PHE A 86 2.43 9.82 13.46
N GLY A 87 2.12 11.05 13.01
CA GLY A 87 2.04 12.21 13.90
C GLY A 87 1.03 11.99 15.04
N LEU A 88 -0.14 11.40 14.74
CA LEU A 88 -1.14 11.05 15.75
C LEU A 88 -0.62 10.04 16.78
N ILE A 89 0.25 9.10 16.39
CA ILE A 89 0.93 8.20 17.32
C ILE A 89 1.78 9.01 18.31
N GLY A 90 2.56 9.98 17.82
CA GLY A 90 3.37 10.87 18.65
C GLY A 90 2.54 11.66 19.68
N SER A 91 1.42 12.25 19.23
CA SER A 91 0.48 12.93 20.12
C SER A 91 -0.17 11.99 21.15
N SER A 92 -0.47 10.75 20.74
CA SER A 92 -1.09 9.76 21.62
C SER A 92 -0.13 9.37 22.74
N ILE A 93 1.16 9.19 22.44
CA ILE A 93 2.21 8.94 23.45
C ILE A 93 2.31 10.13 24.41
N TYR A 94 2.35 11.34 23.86
CA TYR A 94 2.52 12.57 24.65
C TYR A 94 1.35 12.84 25.60
N ALA A 95 0.13 12.42 25.25
CA ALA A 95 -1.05 12.56 26.11
C ALA A 95 -0.91 11.86 27.47
N HIS A 96 0.03 10.92 27.60
CA HIS A 96 0.33 10.20 28.84
C HIS A 96 1.52 10.75 29.60
N VAL A 97 2.11 11.86 29.17
CA VAL A 97 3.16 12.54 29.94
C VAL A 97 2.52 13.63 30.79
N ASP A 98 2.43 13.40 32.09
CA ASP A 98 1.87 14.37 33.03
C ASP A 98 2.87 15.49 33.30
N LEU A 99 2.66 16.61 32.60
CA LEU A 99 3.47 17.81 32.75
C LEU A 99 2.90 18.80 33.76
N SER A 100 1.89 18.39 34.54
CA SER A 100 1.16 19.19 35.54
C SER A 100 2.01 20.39 35.98
N PRO A 101 1.82 21.54 35.32
CA PRO A 101 2.65 22.68 35.64
C PRO A 101 2.19 23.12 37.02
N THR A 102 3.13 23.28 37.95
CA THR A 102 2.89 23.70 39.34
C THR A 102 2.43 25.17 39.37
N VAL A 103 1.35 25.48 38.67
CA VAL A 103 0.78 26.82 38.53
C VAL A 103 -0.39 26.88 39.49
N GLY A 104 -0.29 27.74 40.49
CA GLY A 104 -1.26 27.87 41.59
C GLY A 104 -2.70 27.86 41.09
N THR A 105 -3.50 26.98 41.70
CA THR A 105 -4.85 26.53 41.30
C THR A 105 -5.97 27.56 41.39
N GLY A 106 -5.68 28.86 41.34
CA GLY A 106 -6.65 29.91 41.69
C GLY A 106 -7.35 30.63 40.53
N SER A 107 -6.81 30.64 39.31
CA SER A 107 -7.34 31.51 38.24
C SER A 107 -7.68 30.78 36.94
N VAL A 108 -8.82 31.17 36.34
CA VAL A 108 -9.24 30.72 34.99
C VAL A 108 -8.16 31.02 33.95
N TYR A 109 -7.43 32.12 34.12
CA TYR A 109 -6.29 32.48 33.27
C TYR A 109 -5.13 31.48 33.34
N ALA A 110 -4.82 30.95 34.53
CA ALA A 110 -3.80 29.90 34.68
C ALA A 110 -4.19 28.62 33.94
N GLY A 111 -5.48 28.25 33.95
CA GLY A 111 -5.99 27.10 33.21
C GLY A 111 -5.85 27.24 31.68
N LEU A 112 -6.18 28.43 31.13
CA LEU A 112 -6.03 28.69 29.69
C LEU A 112 -4.57 28.70 29.25
N ILE A 113 -3.67 29.25 30.06
CA ILE A 113 -2.22 29.24 29.77
C ILE A 113 -1.68 27.81 29.82
N ALA A 114 -2.03 27.02 30.83
CA ALA A 114 -1.63 25.62 30.94
C ALA A 114 -2.15 24.78 29.76
N PHE A 115 -3.41 24.99 29.35
CA PHE A 115 -3.96 24.36 28.15
C PHE A 115 -3.17 24.74 26.89
N GLY A 116 -2.88 26.03 26.71
CA GLY A 116 -2.10 26.53 25.57
C GLY A 116 -0.70 25.92 25.49
N ILE A 117 0.01 25.81 26.62
CA ILE A 117 1.33 25.18 26.70
C ILE A 117 1.24 23.69 26.34
N ASN A 118 0.32 22.95 26.96
CA ASN A 118 0.12 21.52 26.68
C ASN A 118 -0.25 21.27 25.22
N PHE A 119 -1.10 22.11 24.63
CA PHE A 119 -1.48 22.03 23.22
C PHE A 119 -0.27 22.28 22.31
N LEU A 120 0.50 23.34 22.53
CA LEU A 120 1.69 23.66 21.72
C LEU A 120 2.74 22.55 21.79
N GLN A 121 2.97 21.99 22.98
CA GLN A 121 3.92 20.89 23.12
C GLN A 121 3.39 19.59 22.47
N SER A 122 2.10 19.28 22.59
CA SER A 122 1.49 18.16 21.86
C SER A 122 1.59 18.32 20.34
N MET A 123 1.41 19.55 19.84
CA MET A 123 1.65 19.88 18.44
C MET A 123 3.13 19.74 18.05
N SER A 124 4.07 20.07 18.94
CA SER A 124 5.50 19.85 18.68
C SER A 124 5.86 18.36 18.56
N MET A 125 5.28 17.52 19.42
CA MET A 125 5.44 16.06 19.35
C MET A 125 4.77 15.47 18.12
N PHE A 126 3.57 15.95 17.77
CA PHE A 126 2.91 15.62 16.50
C PHE A 126 3.83 15.92 15.33
N MET A 127 4.40 17.13 15.27
CA MET A 127 5.27 17.57 14.18
C MET A 127 6.57 16.77 14.10
N LEU A 128 7.20 16.47 15.24
CA LEU A 128 8.40 15.64 15.30
C LEU A 128 8.12 14.26 14.68
N PHE A 129 7.06 13.59 15.13
CA PHE A 129 6.67 12.29 14.61
C PHE A 129 6.22 12.40 13.14
N PHE A 130 5.45 13.41 12.77
CA PHE A 130 5.04 13.64 11.38
C PHE A 130 6.25 13.76 10.43
N LEU A 131 7.26 14.57 10.80
CA LEU A 131 8.49 14.74 10.02
C LEU A 131 9.33 13.47 9.97
N PHE A 132 9.48 12.77 11.10
CA PHE A 132 10.11 11.45 11.12
C PHE A 132 9.35 10.45 10.23
N GLY A 133 8.02 10.49 10.28
CA GLY A 133 7.12 9.67 9.47
C GLY A 133 7.30 9.91 7.97
N LEU A 134 7.56 11.16 7.53
CA LEU A 134 7.92 11.44 6.14
C LEU A 134 9.16 10.62 5.74
N ILE A 135 10.25 10.73 6.51
CA ILE A 135 11.49 10.03 6.16
C ILE A 135 11.30 8.51 6.24
N TYR A 136 10.76 8.03 7.35
CA TYR A 136 10.57 6.61 7.63
C TYR A 136 9.65 5.92 6.61
N TYR A 137 8.45 6.46 6.36
CA TYR A 137 7.53 5.87 5.40
C TYR A 137 7.94 6.13 3.95
N GLY A 138 8.68 7.20 3.68
CA GLY A 138 9.30 7.43 2.38
C GLY A 138 10.24 6.28 2.02
N LEU A 139 11.13 5.92 2.94
CA LEU A 139 12.04 4.78 2.81
C LEU A 139 11.28 3.45 2.75
N PHE A 140 10.29 3.24 3.63
CA PHE A 140 9.50 2.02 3.65
C PHE A 140 8.76 1.78 2.33
N ILE A 141 8.09 2.80 1.77
CA ILE A 141 7.39 2.70 0.49
C ILE A 141 8.38 2.48 -0.65
N TRP A 142 9.51 3.17 -0.64
CA TRP A 142 10.54 3.03 -1.67
C TRP A 142 11.08 1.60 -1.72
N LEU A 143 11.49 1.07 -0.57
CA LEU A 143 12.02 -0.29 -0.43
C LEU A 143 10.93 -1.33 -0.70
N GLY A 144 9.75 -1.18 -0.09
CA GLY A 144 8.62 -2.08 -0.29
C GLY A 144 8.22 -2.18 -1.75
N ASN A 145 8.07 -1.05 -2.45
CA ASN A 145 7.76 -1.05 -3.89
C ASN A 145 8.84 -1.76 -4.72
N LYS A 146 10.12 -1.60 -4.36
CA LYS A 146 11.21 -2.33 -5.02
C LYS A 146 11.10 -3.83 -4.80
N LEU A 147 10.88 -4.27 -3.57
CA LEU A 147 10.74 -5.69 -3.23
C LEU A 147 9.51 -6.33 -3.87
N PHE A 148 8.35 -5.68 -3.83
CA PHE A 148 7.14 -6.18 -4.49
C PHE A 148 7.28 -6.22 -6.01
N LYS A 149 7.92 -5.23 -6.64
CA LYS A 149 8.22 -5.28 -8.07
C LYS A 149 9.16 -6.42 -8.40
N TRP A 150 10.21 -6.64 -7.59
CA TRP A 150 11.14 -7.74 -7.80
C TRP A 150 10.47 -9.10 -7.67
N GLY A 151 9.66 -9.31 -6.62
CA GLY A 151 8.87 -10.52 -6.45
C GLY A 151 7.88 -10.72 -7.61
N ALA A 152 7.18 -9.67 -8.03
CA ALA A 152 6.26 -9.76 -9.16
C ALA A 152 6.99 -10.10 -10.45
N ASN A 153 8.15 -9.48 -10.69
CA ASN A 153 8.99 -9.78 -11.84
C ASN A 153 9.40 -11.26 -11.88
N TYR A 154 9.82 -11.80 -10.74
CA TYR A 154 10.16 -13.21 -10.63
C TYR A 154 8.97 -14.15 -10.91
N SER A 155 7.75 -13.75 -10.56
CA SER A 155 6.56 -14.62 -10.69
C SER A 155 5.84 -14.56 -12.03
N ILE A 156 5.86 -13.39 -12.69
CA ILE A 156 5.03 -13.09 -13.87
C ILE A 156 5.74 -12.25 -14.94
N ASN A 157 7.06 -12.06 -14.85
CA ASN A 157 7.82 -11.16 -15.75
C ASN A 157 7.14 -9.78 -15.88
N LEU A 158 6.84 -9.17 -14.73
CA LEU A 158 6.12 -7.90 -14.63
C LEU A 158 6.72 -6.82 -15.56
N SER A 159 8.03 -6.70 -15.67
CA SER A 159 8.67 -5.73 -16.58
C SER A 159 8.15 -5.89 -17.99
N ASP A 160 8.16 -7.12 -18.49
CA ASP A 160 7.90 -7.43 -19.89
C ASP A 160 6.41 -7.27 -20.19
N GLN A 161 5.55 -7.68 -19.25
CA GLN A 161 4.12 -7.42 -19.33
C GLN A 161 3.79 -5.92 -19.33
N LEU A 162 4.51 -5.11 -18.54
CA LEU A 162 4.33 -3.66 -18.57
C LEU A 162 4.82 -3.04 -19.87
N LYS A 163 5.95 -3.51 -20.42
CA LYS A 163 6.46 -3.07 -21.74
C LYS A 163 5.47 -3.39 -22.85
N LEU A 164 5.00 -4.64 -22.91
CA LEU A 164 4.00 -5.09 -23.88
C LEU A 164 2.72 -4.26 -23.80
N ARG A 165 2.30 -3.88 -22.58
CA ARG A 165 1.04 -3.18 -22.38
C ARG A 165 1.10 -1.67 -22.60
N TYR A 166 2.21 -1.04 -22.21
CA TYR A 166 2.34 0.41 -22.14
C TYR A 166 3.38 0.99 -23.10
N GLY A 167 4.05 0.15 -23.89
CA GLY A 167 5.16 0.55 -24.73
C GLY A 167 6.40 0.92 -23.92
N GLU A 168 7.59 0.61 -24.45
CA GLU A 168 8.80 1.34 -24.04
C GLU A 168 8.89 2.59 -24.93
N GLY A 169 9.22 3.75 -24.35
CA GLY A 169 9.59 4.93 -25.12
C GLY A 169 10.95 4.73 -25.80
N LYS A 170 11.04 3.79 -26.73
CA LYS A 170 12.22 3.41 -27.51
C LYS A 170 11.91 3.45 -29.01
N THR A 171 12.95 3.73 -29.79
CA THR A 171 12.98 3.73 -31.25
C THR A 171 12.63 2.35 -31.84
N GLU A 172 11.93 2.34 -32.99
CA GLU A 172 11.32 1.16 -33.64
C GLU A 172 12.25 -0.06 -33.74
N ASP A 173 13.55 0.15 -34.03
CA ASP A 173 14.51 -0.94 -34.25
C ASP A 173 14.90 -1.72 -32.97
N GLU A 174 14.91 -1.09 -31.79
CA GLU A 174 15.19 -1.78 -30.51
C GLU A 174 13.96 -2.54 -29.99
N VAL A 175 12.76 -2.10 -30.40
CA VAL A 175 11.50 -2.75 -30.03
C VAL A 175 11.37 -4.06 -30.77
N GLU A 176 11.71 -4.13 -32.06
CA GLU A 176 11.57 -5.37 -32.84
C GLU A 176 12.41 -6.52 -32.25
N GLU A 177 13.70 -6.31 -31.95
CA GLU A 177 14.61 -7.37 -31.50
C GLU A 177 14.28 -7.90 -30.08
N ASP A 178 13.94 -7.01 -29.13
CA ASP A 178 13.55 -7.39 -27.77
C ASP A 178 12.14 -8.03 -27.74
N THR A 179 11.23 -7.56 -28.60
CA THR A 179 9.89 -8.13 -28.71
C THR A 179 9.94 -9.52 -29.32
N GLU A 180 10.85 -9.79 -30.27
CA GLU A 180 11.05 -11.11 -30.87
C GLU A 180 11.62 -12.12 -29.86
N LYS A 181 12.64 -11.73 -29.06
CA LYS A 181 13.19 -12.60 -27.99
C LYS A 181 12.18 -12.87 -26.88
N THR A 182 11.41 -11.86 -26.50
CA THR A 182 10.33 -12.00 -25.50
C THR A 182 9.18 -12.84 -26.06
N ARG A 183 8.83 -12.68 -27.35
CA ARG A 183 7.89 -13.54 -28.07
C ARG A 183 8.33 -14.98 -28.03
N ALA A 184 9.58 -15.27 -28.37
CA ALA A 184 10.09 -16.63 -28.42
C ALA A 184 10.08 -17.31 -27.03
N GLN A 185 10.36 -16.57 -25.96
CA GLN A 185 10.26 -17.09 -24.58
C GLN A 185 8.81 -17.32 -24.15
N LEU A 186 7.90 -16.39 -24.45
CA LEU A 186 6.48 -16.52 -24.12
C LEU A 186 5.80 -17.60 -24.97
N GLU A 187 6.14 -17.73 -26.24
CA GLU A 187 5.64 -18.80 -27.14
C GLU A 187 6.15 -20.18 -26.71
N ALA A 188 7.39 -20.27 -26.20
CA ALA A 188 7.90 -21.49 -25.58
C ALA A 188 7.15 -21.87 -24.29
N GLU A 189 6.58 -20.90 -23.58
CA GLU A 189 5.66 -21.10 -22.45
C GLU A 189 4.18 -21.30 -22.88
N GLY A 190 3.88 -21.22 -24.18
CA GLY A 190 2.53 -21.36 -24.74
C GLY A 190 1.69 -20.08 -24.80
N GLU A 191 2.31 -18.91 -24.61
CA GLU A 191 1.71 -17.58 -24.69
C GLU A 191 2.10 -16.87 -26.01
N TYR A 192 1.19 -16.85 -26.99
CA TYR A 192 1.39 -16.09 -28.24
C TYR A 192 1.25 -14.58 -28.01
N VAL A 193 2.00 -13.73 -28.71
CA VAL A 193 1.90 -12.25 -28.64
C VAL A 193 1.29 -11.72 -29.95
N MET A 194 0.26 -10.87 -29.88
CA MET A 194 -0.19 -10.02 -30.99
C MET A 194 -0.13 -8.56 -30.52
N GLU A 195 0.22 -7.64 -31.43
CA GLU A 195 0.39 -6.22 -31.17
C GLU A 195 -0.87 -5.60 -30.53
N LEU A 196 -0.69 -4.88 -29.42
CA LEU A 196 -1.77 -4.15 -28.76
C LEU A 196 -2.13 -2.90 -29.56
N PRO A 197 -3.40 -2.44 -29.51
CA PRO A 197 -3.80 -1.21 -30.16
C PRO A 197 -3.06 0.01 -29.57
N GLU A 198 -2.60 0.89 -30.47
CA GLU A 198 -1.67 2.03 -30.26
C GLU A 198 -2.08 3.01 -29.13
N TYR A 199 -3.38 3.11 -28.81
CA TYR A 199 -3.85 3.97 -27.73
C TYR A 199 -3.52 3.42 -26.32
N LEU A 200 -3.22 2.12 -26.18
CA LEU A 200 -2.81 1.51 -24.91
C LEU A 200 -1.30 1.65 -24.65
N THR A 201 -0.49 1.71 -25.72
CA THR A 201 0.98 1.74 -25.69
C THR A 201 1.59 3.14 -25.59
N SER A 202 0.77 4.20 -25.57
CA SER A 202 1.24 5.60 -25.46
C SER A 202 1.23 6.14 -24.02
N GLN A 203 0.78 5.35 -23.04
CA GLN A 203 0.50 5.84 -21.70
C GLN A 203 1.48 5.30 -20.65
N GLU A 204 2.07 6.19 -19.85
CA GLU A 204 2.94 5.79 -18.73
C GLU A 204 2.21 4.88 -17.73
N SER A 205 2.85 3.76 -17.36
CA SER A 205 2.28 2.76 -16.43
C SER A 205 1.92 3.31 -15.03
N LYS A 206 2.54 4.42 -14.59
CA LYS A 206 2.43 5.03 -13.24
C LYS A 206 2.41 4.00 -12.09
N THR A 207 3.13 2.89 -12.28
CA THR A 207 3.10 1.71 -11.41
C THR A 207 3.37 2.06 -9.95
N GLY A 208 4.36 2.91 -9.69
CA GLY A 208 4.71 3.33 -8.32
C GLY A 208 3.59 4.11 -7.61
N SER A 209 2.82 4.93 -8.34
CA SER A 209 1.68 5.68 -7.76
C SER A 209 0.53 4.74 -7.41
N ILE A 210 0.25 3.74 -8.25
CA ILE A 210 -0.82 2.77 -8.01
C ILE A 210 -0.47 1.85 -6.84
N MET A 211 0.76 1.34 -6.79
CA MET A 211 1.26 0.52 -5.67
C MET A 211 1.17 1.25 -4.32
N ARG A 212 1.32 2.59 -4.28
CA ARG A 212 1.14 3.35 -3.03
C ARG A 212 -0.26 3.19 -2.43
N TYR A 213 -1.30 3.08 -3.25
CA TYR A 213 -2.66 2.83 -2.76
C TYR A 213 -2.80 1.46 -2.10
N ALA A 214 -1.96 0.48 -2.46
CA ALA A 214 -1.99 -0.84 -1.85
C ALA A 214 -1.57 -0.86 -0.37
N TYR A 215 -0.89 0.18 0.11
CA TYR A 215 -0.52 0.31 1.53
C TYR A 215 -1.59 0.99 2.40
N ILE A 216 -2.71 1.46 1.83
CA ILE A 216 -3.80 2.08 2.61
C ILE A 216 -4.30 1.23 3.80
N PRO A 217 -4.44 -0.10 3.69
CA PRO A 217 -4.77 -0.94 4.84
C PRO A 217 -3.77 -0.79 5.99
N TYR A 218 -2.48 -0.58 5.69
CA TYR A 218 -1.48 -0.35 6.72
C TYR A 218 -1.67 1.01 7.43
N ILE A 219 -2.18 2.03 6.73
CA ILE A 219 -2.59 3.30 7.36
C ILE A 219 -3.68 3.06 8.42
N LEU A 220 -4.66 2.20 8.11
CA LEU A 220 -5.70 1.84 9.09
C LEU A 220 -5.09 1.22 10.35
N SER A 221 -4.08 0.36 10.19
CA SER A 221 -3.35 -0.24 11.32
C SER A 221 -2.69 0.82 12.22
N LEU A 222 -2.16 1.91 11.64
CA LEU A 222 -1.57 3.02 12.41
C LEU A 222 -2.60 3.86 13.15
N LEU A 223 -3.75 4.11 12.52
CA LEU A 223 -4.86 4.82 13.18
C LEU A 223 -5.40 4.03 14.37
N ILE A 224 -5.56 2.71 14.20
CA ILE A 224 -5.90 1.80 15.31
C ILE A 224 -4.81 1.83 16.38
N SER A 225 -3.54 1.81 15.99
CA SER A 225 -2.41 1.87 16.92
C SER A 225 -2.40 3.17 17.74
N ALA A 226 -2.63 4.31 17.09
CA ALA A 226 -2.73 5.61 17.76
C ALA A 226 -3.87 5.61 18.79
N LEU A 227 -5.05 5.09 18.43
CA LEU A 227 -6.19 4.96 19.33
C LEU A 227 -5.86 4.07 20.54
N VAL A 228 -5.22 2.92 20.31
CA VAL A 228 -4.82 1.99 21.38
C VAL A 228 -3.83 2.67 22.33
N LEU A 229 -2.83 3.37 21.80
CA LEU A 229 -1.86 4.10 22.63
C LEU A 229 -2.53 5.15 23.49
N LEU A 230 -3.42 5.95 22.90
CA LEU A 230 -4.14 7.04 23.57
C LEU A 230 -5.00 6.56 24.75
N ILE A 231 -5.50 5.33 24.70
CA ILE A 231 -6.40 4.80 25.74
C ILE A 231 -5.62 4.01 26.78
N ALA A 232 -4.64 3.21 26.35
CA ALA A 232 -4.11 2.14 27.18
C ALA A 232 -2.77 2.50 27.84
N LEU A 233 -1.98 3.45 27.31
CA LEU A 233 -0.66 3.74 27.87
C LEU A 233 -0.77 4.25 29.33
N PRO A 234 0.21 3.90 30.18
CA PRO A 234 0.26 4.41 31.54
C PRO A 234 0.64 5.89 31.52
N THR A 235 -0.03 6.71 32.34
CA THR A 235 0.37 8.09 32.57
C THR A 235 1.62 8.13 33.45
N VAL A 236 2.65 8.86 33.01
CA VAL A 236 3.96 8.96 33.68
C VAL A 236 4.38 10.41 33.84
N GLY A 237 5.17 10.69 34.88
CA GLY A 237 5.81 11.99 35.05
C GLY A 237 7.03 12.14 34.13
N PRO A 238 7.48 13.37 33.83
CA PRO A 238 8.59 13.63 32.90
C PRO A 238 9.93 13.09 33.38
N SER A 239 10.09 12.81 34.68
CA SER A 239 11.32 12.29 35.28
C SER A 239 11.46 10.77 35.17
N ASN A 240 10.38 10.03 34.91
CA ASN A 240 10.43 8.58 34.81
C ASN A 240 9.53 8.09 33.66
N LEU A 241 10.12 7.97 32.47
CA LEU A 241 9.44 7.47 31.26
C LEU A 241 9.51 5.94 31.10
N GLU A 242 10.22 5.24 31.99
CA GLU A 242 10.44 3.78 31.89
C GLU A 242 9.12 3.00 31.80
N PRO A 243 8.07 3.27 32.61
CA PRO A 243 6.82 2.51 32.51
C PRO A 243 6.11 2.68 31.16
N LEU A 244 6.34 3.80 30.47
CA LEU A 244 5.77 4.05 29.15
C LEU A 244 6.44 3.16 28.10
N TRP A 245 7.76 2.98 28.16
CA TRP A 245 8.52 2.18 27.19
C TRP A 245 8.45 0.68 27.46
N GLU A 246 8.33 0.26 28.71
CA GLU A 246 8.20 -1.16 29.10
C GLU A 246 6.77 -1.70 28.96
N SER A 247 5.81 -0.85 28.60
CA SER A 247 4.42 -1.23 28.49
C SER A 247 4.20 -2.34 27.45
N ARG A 248 3.45 -3.38 27.84
CA ARG A 248 3.06 -4.51 26.96
C ARG A 248 2.21 -4.06 25.76
N ILE A 249 1.68 -2.84 25.79
CA ILE A 249 0.84 -2.27 24.72
C ILE A 249 1.62 -2.13 23.42
N TRP A 250 2.93 -1.86 23.49
CA TRP A 250 3.79 -1.85 22.31
C TRP A 250 3.73 -3.17 21.55
N GLY A 251 3.80 -4.30 22.25
CA GLY A 251 3.67 -5.62 21.64
C GLY A 251 2.33 -5.84 20.94
N ILE A 252 1.22 -5.33 21.50
CA ILE A 252 -0.10 -5.41 20.87
C ILE A 252 -0.13 -4.63 19.54
N ILE A 253 0.43 -3.43 19.54
CA ILE A 253 0.53 -2.57 18.35
C ILE A 253 1.41 -3.21 17.28
N ASP A 254 2.52 -3.80 17.69
CA ASP A 254 3.44 -4.51 16.80
C ASP A 254 2.70 -5.65 16.09
N TRP A 255 1.92 -6.45 16.82
CA TRP A 255 1.09 -7.51 16.25
C TRP A 255 0.02 -6.99 15.30
N ILE A 256 -0.67 -5.91 15.64
CA ILE A 256 -1.67 -5.29 14.75
C ILE A 256 -1.01 -4.92 13.42
N GLN A 257 0.15 -4.26 13.44
CA GLN A 257 0.84 -3.84 12.23
C GLN A 257 1.35 -5.03 11.39
N VAL A 258 1.88 -6.07 12.03
CA VAL A 258 2.30 -7.32 11.37
C VAL A 258 1.11 -8.03 10.70
N ILE A 259 -0.02 -8.14 11.38
CA ILE A 259 -1.24 -8.76 10.84
C ILE A 259 -1.71 -8.03 9.59
N PHE A 260 -1.70 -6.70 9.59
CA PHE A 260 -2.08 -5.93 8.39
C PHE A 260 -1.07 -6.09 7.25
N LEU A 261 0.23 -6.16 7.57
CA LEU A 261 1.31 -6.28 6.59
C LEU A 261 1.37 -7.67 5.92
N ILE A 262 1.08 -8.74 6.66
CA ILE A 262 1.03 -10.12 6.14
C ILE A 262 -0.36 -10.47 5.59
N GLY A 263 -1.43 -9.97 6.21
CA GLY A 263 -2.80 -10.30 5.84
C GLY A 263 -3.31 -9.44 4.68
N TRP A 264 -3.34 -8.12 4.86
CA TRP A 264 -4.11 -7.24 3.98
C TRP A 264 -3.27 -6.60 2.86
N VAL A 265 -2.06 -6.13 3.17
CA VAL A 265 -1.16 -5.52 2.17
C VAL A 265 -0.87 -6.43 0.97
N PRO A 266 -0.61 -7.76 1.10
CA PRO A 266 -0.35 -8.58 -0.08
C PRO A 266 -1.60 -8.79 -0.92
N ILE A 267 -2.79 -8.79 -0.32
CA ILE A 267 -4.07 -8.85 -1.06
C ILE A 267 -4.21 -7.61 -1.93
N THR A 268 -4.13 -6.41 -1.35
CA THR A 268 -4.27 -5.15 -2.10
C THR A 268 -3.14 -4.96 -3.11
N MET A 269 -1.90 -5.36 -2.77
CA MET A 269 -0.77 -5.27 -3.68
C MET A 269 -0.92 -6.22 -4.87
N SER A 270 -1.39 -7.45 -4.63
CA SER A 270 -1.63 -8.40 -5.71
C SER A 270 -2.71 -7.94 -6.67
N ILE A 271 -3.80 -7.35 -6.17
CA ILE A 271 -4.87 -6.78 -7.00
C ILE A 271 -4.32 -5.60 -7.81
N ALA A 272 -3.54 -4.72 -7.18
CA ALA A 272 -2.91 -3.60 -7.86
C ALA A 272 -2.01 -4.08 -9.02
N LEU A 273 -1.07 -4.97 -8.74
CA LEU A 273 -0.13 -5.47 -9.74
C LEU A 273 -0.83 -6.28 -10.84
N ARG A 274 -1.79 -7.12 -10.46
CA ARG A 274 -2.62 -7.85 -11.41
C ARG A 274 -3.40 -6.90 -12.32
N ASP A 275 -4.04 -5.86 -11.80
CA ASP A 275 -4.84 -4.96 -12.65
C ASP A 275 -3.95 -4.12 -13.59
N ILE A 276 -2.73 -3.77 -13.14
CA ILE A 276 -1.73 -3.04 -13.93
C ILE A 276 -1.12 -3.91 -15.02
N ALA A 277 -0.77 -5.16 -14.72
CA ALA A 277 -0.09 -6.08 -15.64
C ALA A 277 -1.04 -7.01 -16.40
N ASN A 278 -2.28 -7.10 -15.94
CA ASN A 278 -3.31 -8.04 -16.38
C ASN A 278 -2.94 -9.52 -16.22
N ALA A 279 -2.11 -9.81 -15.23
CA ALA A 279 -1.49 -11.12 -15.03
C ALA A 279 -2.41 -12.13 -14.31
N SER A 280 -1.86 -13.32 -14.06
CA SER A 280 -2.44 -14.34 -13.19
C SER A 280 -2.59 -13.84 -11.75
N THR A 281 -3.79 -13.93 -11.18
CA THR A 281 -4.05 -13.48 -9.79
C THR A 281 -3.27 -14.34 -8.80
N MET A 282 -3.28 -15.67 -8.98
CA MET A 282 -2.66 -16.61 -8.05
C MET A 282 -1.14 -16.46 -7.99
N LYS A 283 -0.46 -16.38 -9.15
CA LYS A 283 1.01 -16.24 -9.20
C LYS A 283 1.47 -14.96 -8.50
N VAL A 284 0.81 -13.84 -8.78
CA VAL A 284 1.12 -12.54 -8.15
C VAL A 284 0.84 -12.57 -6.65
N TYR A 285 -0.27 -13.18 -6.22
CA TYR A 285 -0.63 -13.26 -4.82
C TYR A 285 0.41 -14.03 -3.98
N ILE A 286 0.84 -15.21 -4.44
CA ILE A 286 1.87 -16.01 -3.74
C ILE A 286 3.17 -15.20 -3.59
N SER A 287 3.59 -14.53 -4.66
CA SER A 287 4.80 -13.70 -4.63
C SER A 287 4.65 -12.51 -3.66
N CYS A 288 3.53 -11.78 -3.72
CA CYS A 288 3.26 -10.68 -2.81
C CYS A 288 3.21 -11.14 -1.35
N LEU A 289 2.56 -12.27 -1.08
CA LEU A 289 2.47 -12.84 0.27
C LEU A 289 3.87 -13.18 0.82
N THR A 290 4.71 -13.79 0.00
CA THR A 290 6.10 -14.13 0.37
C THR A 290 6.91 -12.88 0.70
N VAL A 291 6.85 -11.85 -0.16
CA VAL A 291 7.52 -10.56 0.08
C VAL A 291 6.99 -9.89 1.35
N SER A 292 5.67 -9.89 1.56
CA SER A 292 5.03 -9.34 2.76
C SER A 292 5.52 -10.00 4.04
N ILE A 293 5.66 -11.34 4.06
CA ILE A 293 6.18 -12.09 5.20
C ILE A 293 7.63 -11.67 5.51
N ILE A 294 8.47 -11.56 4.48
CA ILE A 294 9.87 -11.13 4.64
C ILE A 294 9.94 -9.71 5.19
N ILE A 295 9.18 -8.76 4.62
CA ILE A 295 9.15 -7.37 5.12
C ILE A 295 8.64 -7.33 6.56
N ALA A 296 7.58 -8.09 6.88
CA ALA A 296 7.02 -8.14 8.23
C ALA A 296 8.01 -8.70 9.25
N PHE A 297 8.78 -9.73 8.88
CA PHE A 297 9.86 -10.26 9.69
C PHE A 297 10.89 -9.16 9.99
N PHE A 298 11.43 -8.49 8.96
CA PHE A 298 12.40 -7.41 9.18
C PHE A 298 11.82 -6.26 10.02
N VAL A 299 10.60 -5.81 9.73
CA VAL A 299 9.94 -4.73 10.48
C VAL A 299 9.69 -5.11 11.93
N TYR A 300 9.40 -6.37 12.22
CA TYR A 300 9.19 -6.86 13.58
C TYR A 300 10.52 -6.91 14.35
N PHE A 301 11.56 -7.53 13.79
CA PHE A 301 12.85 -7.68 14.47
C PHE A 301 13.67 -6.40 14.57
N LEU A 302 13.44 -5.42 13.70
CA LEU A 302 14.10 -4.11 13.78
C LEU A 302 13.44 -3.16 14.79
N ARG A 303 12.40 -3.59 15.52
CA ARG A 303 11.76 -2.71 16.50
C ARG A 303 12.61 -2.55 17.77
N PRO A 304 12.80 -1.30 18.25
CA PRO A 304 13.49 -1.04 19.51
C PRO A 304 12.82 -1.71 20.72
N THR A 305 11.50 -1.91 20.69
CA THR A 305 10.71 -2.50 21.78
C THR A 305 11.15 -3.91 22.11
N LEU A 306 11.45 -4.73 21.10
CA LEU A 306 11.99 -6.07 21.30
C LEU A 306 13.45 -6.00 21.73
N MET A 307 14.26 -5.15 21.11
CA MET A 307 15.69 -5.05 21.46
C MET A 307 15.88 -4.61 22.91
N MET A 308 15.06 -3.70 23.43
CA MET A 308 15.17 -3.21 24.81
C MET A 308 14.73 -4.25 25.85
N GLN A 309 13.77 -5.13 25.53
CA GLN A 309 13.31 -6.18 26.46
C GLN A 309 14.32 -7.32 26.68
N TYR A 310 15.30 -7.50 25.79
CA TYR A 310 16.32 -8.56 25.92
C TYR A 310 17.69 -8.06 26.40
N ILE A 311 17.83 -6.74 26.64
CA ILE A 311 19.10 -6.13 27.09
C ILE A 311 19.09 -5.84 28.61
N THR A 312 17.94 -5.98 29.28
CA THR A 312 17.80 -5.89 30.74
C THR A 312 17.67 -7.26 31.39
#